data_AF-A0A2V5X0T3-F1
#
_entry.id   AF-A0A2V5X0T3-F1
#
_cell.length_a   1.000
_cell.length_b   1.000
_cell.length_c   1.000
_cell.angle_alpha   90.00
_cell.angle_beta   90.00
_cell.angle_gamma   90.00
#
_symmetry.space_group_name_H-M   'P 1'
#
loop_
_entity.id
_entity.type
_entity.pdbx_description
1 polymer ?
#
loop_
_entity_poly.entity_id
_entity_poly.type
_entity_poly.pdbx_seq_one_letter_code
_entity_poly.pdbx_strand_id
1 'polypeptide(L)'
;RQMGEQMATSIINRLTEPQTVEAGGKQFAFVLRPARVYEPYSLTLLKATHSIYRGTDIPKDFRSRVRLENSRTGESREVEIFMNSPLRYGGQTFYQYQMAAGELARRAGQVPSSTLQVVRNPSWLTPYAGCIMVAAGLVTQFMIHLVGFVARRKTA
;
A
#
# COMPACT_ATOMS: atom_id res chain seq x y z
N ARG A 1 19.10 30.95 -1.28
CA ARG A 1 18.52 31.11 0.08
C ARG A 1 17.50 29.99 0.28
N GLN A 2 17.90 28.86 0.88
CA GLN A 2 16.96 27.82 1.25
C GLN A 2 16.06 28.35 2.35
N MET A 3 14.74 28.26 2.18
CA MET A 3 13.82 28.48 3.30
C MET A 3 14.11 27.40 4.34
N GLY A 4 14.44 27.79 5.57
CA GLY A 4 14.64 26.83 6.66
C GLY A 4 13.36 26.05 6.94
N GLU A 5 13.47 24.79 7.32
CA GLU A 5 12.32 23.89 7.58
C GLU A 5 11.27 24.52 8.52
N GLN A 6 11.72 25.33 9.48
CA GLN A 6 10.86 26.03 10.42
C GLN A 6 9.98 27.12 9.74
N MET A 7 10.49 27.81 8.73
CA MET A 7 9.71 28.79 7.94
C MET A 7 8.72 28.10 7.00
N ALA A 8 9.11 26.99 6.37
CA ALA A 8 8.20 26.24 5.52
C ALA A 8 6.99 25.70 6.32
N THR A 9 7.27 25.15 7.51
CA THR A 9 6.24 24.61 8.40
C THR A 9 5.27 25.69 8.89
N SER A 10 5.77 26.88 9.26
CA SER A 10 4.90 27.97 9.74
C SER A 10 4.01 28.55 8.64
N ILE A 11 4.53 28.65 7.40
CA ILE A 11 3.74 29.10 6.24
C ILE A 11 2.63 28.09 5.94
N ILE A 12 2.95 26.80 5.90
CA ILE A 12 1.96 25.75 5.63
C ILE A 12 0.85 25.78 6.69
N ASN A 13 1.20 25.89 7.98
CA ASN A 13 0.23 25.93 9.07
C ASN A 13 -0.72 27.13 8.93
N ARG A 14 -0.20 28.34 8.66
CA ARG A 14 -1.04 29.53 8.44
C ARG A 14 -1.96 29.38 7.21
N LEU A 15 -1.50 28.72 6.15
CA LEU A 15 -2.31 28.46 4.96
C LEU A 15 -3.39 27.39 5.18
N THR A 16 -3.23 26.51 6.16
CA THR A 16 -4.21 25.46 6.50
C THR A 16 -5.20 25.91 7.57
N GLU A 17 -4.92 26.98 8.32
CA GLU A 17 -5.88 27.59 9.24
C GLU A 17 -7.12 28.12 8.50
N PRO A 18 -8.33 27.95 9.07
CA PRO A 18 -9.55 28.52 8.51
C PRO A 18 -9.44 30.04 8.32
N GLN A 19 -9.44 30.49 7.07
CA GLN A 19 -9.41 31.90 6.73
C GLN A 19 -10.85 32.42 6.66
N THR A 20 -11.23 33.29 7.58
CA THR A 20 -12.56 33.91 7.59
C THR A 20 -12.56 35.22 6.81
N VAL A 21 -13.51 35.38 5.89
CA VAL A 21 -13.73 36.60 5.10
C VAL A 21 -15.19 37.02 5.25
N GLU A 22 -15.44 38.31 5.46
CA GLU A 22 -16.80 38.86 5.51
C GLU A 22 -17.14 39.54 4.19
N ALA A 23 -18.24 39.13 3.56
CA ALA A 23 -18.71 39.71 2.30
C ALA A 23 -20.24 39.85 2.34
N GLY A 24 -20.75 41.07 2.16
CA GLY A 24 -22.18 41.36 2.17
C GLY A 24 -22.89 41.01 3.48
N GLY A 25 -22.22 41.20 4.62
CA GLY A 25 -22.75 40.91 5.96
C GLY A 25 -22.84 39.41 6.30
N LYS A 26 -22.19 38.55 5.51
CA LYS A 26 -22.05 37.12 5.77
C LYS A 26 -20.59 36.75 5.93
N GLN A 27 -20.29 35.97 6.96
CA GLN A 27 -18.95 35.44 7.24
C GLN A 27 -18.77 34.10 6.50
N PHE A 28 -17.72 33.98 5.71
CA PHE A 28 -17.33 32.78 4.98
C PHE A 28 -15.99 32.27 5.51
N ALA A 29 -15.86 30.97 5.74
CA ALA A 29 -14.61 30.34 6.16
C ALA A 29 -14.05 29.47 5.03
N PHE A 30 -12.81 29.73 4.61
CA PHE A 30 -12.07 28.93 3.65
C PHE A 30 -11.03 28.07 4.36
N VAL A 31 -11.03 26.77 4.11
CA VAL A 31 -10.07 25.84 4.72
C VAL A 31 -9.41 25.04 3.62
N LEU A 32 -8.08 25.07 3.56
CA LEU A 32 -7.33 24.11 2.76
C LEU A 32 -7.28 22.79 3.52
N ARG A 33 -7.69 21.70 2.88
CA ARG A 33 -7.55 20.35 3.42
C ARG A 33 -6.96 19.43 2.35
N PRO A 34 -6.18 18.41 2.73
CA PRO A 34 -5.77 17.38 1.80
C PRO A 34 -6.99 16.77 1.10
N ALA A 35 -6.87 16.55 -0.21
CA ALA A 35 -7.91 15.88 -0.97
C ALA A 35 -8.13 14.47 -0.38
N ARG A 36 -9.39 14.17 -0.01
CA ARG A 36 -9.78 12.83 0.41
C ARG A 36 -10.32 12.09 -0.79
N VAL A 37 -9.69 10.99 -1.14
CA VAL A 37 -10.17 10.08 -2.19
C VAL A 37 -10.97 8.99 -1.49
N TYR A 38 -12.27 8.95 -1.75
CA TYR A 38 -13.14 7.89 -1.26
C TYR A 38 -13.21 6.78 -2.29
N GLU A 39 -12.83 5.58 -1.88
CA GLU A 39 -12.90 4.37 -2.69
C GLU A 39 -14.20 3.62 -2.37
N PRO A 40 -14.72 2.75 -3.25
CA PRO A 40 -15.95 1.98 -3.01
C PRO A 40 -15.79 0.90 -1.92
N TYR A 41 -14.60 0.79 -1.33
CA TYR A 41 -14.23 -0.13 -0.27
C TYR A 41 -13.60 0.59 0.92
N SER A 42 -13.72 -0.01 2.10
CA SER A 42 -13.14 0.46 3.37
C SER A 42 -12.21 -0.59 3.97
N LEU A 43 -11.17 -0.10 4.64
CA LEU A 43 -10.24 -0.91 5.43
C LEU A 43 -10.34 -0.52 6.90
N THR A 44 -10.80 -1.44 7.73
CA THR A 44 -10.95 -1.23 9.17
C THR A 44 -9.88 -2.02 9.91
N LEU A 45 -9.03 -1.36 10.69
CA LEU A 45 -8.02 -2.03 11.50
C LEU A 45 -8.68 -2.78 12.67
N LEU A 46 -8.59 -4.11 12.66
CA LEU A 46 -9.10 -4.97 13.72
C LEU A 46 -8.05 -5.20 14.82
N LYS A 47 -6.80 -5.41 14.41
CA LYS A 47 -5.70 -5.67 15.34
C LYS A 47 -4.37 -5.25 14.73
N ALA A 48 -3.58 -4.50 15.48
CA ALA A 48 -2.19 -4.22 15.17
C ALA A 48 -1.28 -4.99 16.15
N THR A 49 -0.35 -5.78 15.61
CA THR A 49 0.57 -6.62 16.37
C THR A 49 1.99 -6.18 16.07
N HIS A 50 2.67 -5.64 17.09
CA HIS A 50 4.09 -5.30 17.05
C HIS A 50 4.82 -6.21 18.02
N SER A 51 5.75 -7.02 17.52
CA SER A 51 6.64 -7.81 18.37
C SER A 51 8.09 -7.48 18.05
N ILE A 52 8.92 -7.42 19.09
CA ILE A 52 10.37 -7.21 19.03
C ILE A 52 11.09 -8.48 19.48
N TYR A 53 12.34 -8.67 19.08
CA TYR A 53 13.17 -9.73 19.64
C TYR A 53 13.42 -9.46 21.13
N ARG A 54 13.40 -10.51 21.94
CA ARG A 54 13.57 -10.37 23.39
C ARG A 54 14.96 -9.81 23.69
N GLY A 55 15.01 -8.67 24.40
CA GLY A 55 16.27 -8.02 24.76
C GLY A 55 16.87 -7.15 23.66
N THR A 56 16.15 -6.86 22.58
CA THR A 56 16.58 -5.89 21.56
C THR A 56 15.42 -4.98 21.17
N ASP A 57 15.74 -3.86 20.52
CA ASP A 57 14.74 -2.99 19.87
C ASP A 57 14.47 -3.40 18.41
N ILE A 58 14.98 -4.56 17.98
CA ILE A 58 14.83 -5.03 16.61
C ILE A 58 13.40 -5.58 16.44
N PRO A 59 12.63 -5.08 15.47
CA PRO A 59 11.31 -5.60 15.21
C PRO A 59 11.36 -7.01 14.61
N LYS A 60 10.51 -7.89 15.14
CA LYS A 60 10.34 -9.28 14.73
C LYS A 60 9.12 -9.48 13.85
N ASP A 61 7.97 -8.90 14.22
CA ASP A 61 6.73 -9.01 13.45
C ASP A 61 5.95 -7.70 13.53
N PHE A 62 5.57 -7.19 12.36
CA PHE A 62 4.61 -6.11 12.19
C PHE A 62 3.44 -6.65 11.39
N ARG A 63 2.28 -6.74 12.04
CA ARG A 63 1.09 -7.30 11.41
C ARG A 63 -0.15 -6.48 11.73
N SER A 64 -0.83 -6.08 10.66
CA SER A 64 -2.11 -5.39 10.70
C SER A 64 -3.19 -6.33 10.17
N ARG A 65 -4.08 -6.77 11.04
CA ARG A 65 -5.31 -7.46 10.64
C ARG A 65 -6.35 -6.40 10.31
N VAL A 66 -6.76 -6.36 9.06
CA VAL A 66 -7.75 -5.40 8.55
C VAL A 66 -8.98 -6.12 8.04
N ARG A 67 -10.15 -5.54 8.26
CA ARG A 67 -11.39 -5.93 7.59
C ARG A 67 -11.55 -5.11 6.33
N LEU A 68 -11.57 -5.79 5.20
CA LEU A 68 -11.87 -5.22 3.89
C LEU A 68 -13.36 -5.39 3.63
N GLU A 69 -14.05 -4.28 3.43
CA GLU A 69 -15.46 -4.25 3.06
C GLU A 69 -15.63 -3.48 1.75
N ASN A 70 -16.30 -4.05 0.77
CA ASN A 70 -16.61 -3.39 -0.49
C ASN A 70 -18.12 -3.30 -0.68
N SER A 71 -18.64 -2.09 -0.56
CA SER A 71 -20.06 -1.78 -0.68
C SER A 71 -20.65 -2.10 -2.06
N ARG A 72 -19.81 -2.10 -3.11
CA ARG A 72 -20.24 -2.37 -4.49
C ARG A 72 -20.38 -3.85 -4.78
N THR A 73 -19.51 -4.69 -4.21
CA THR A 73 -19.48 -6.14 -4.47
C THR A 73 -20.09 -6.96 -3.35
N GLY A 74 -20.34 -6.37 -2.17
CA GLY A 74 -20.76 -7.08 -0.97
C GLY A 74 -19.65 -7.91 -0.32
N GLU A 75 -18.40 -7.78 -0.78
CA GLU A 75 -17.25 -8.48 -0.21
C GLU A 75 -16.99 -7.97 1.22
N SER A 76 -16.94 -8.87 2.19
CA SER A 76 -16.45 -8.60 3.55
C SER A 76 -15.53 -9.73 3.98
N ARG A 77 -14.25 -9.43 4.19
CA ARG A 77 -13.27 -10.42 4.65
C ARG A 77 -12.15 -9.80 5.48
N GLU A 78 -11.54 -10.62 6.31
CA GLU A 78 -10.36 -10.25 7.07
C GLU A 78 -9.10 -10.59 6.27
N VAL A 79 -8.16 -9.65 6.22
CA VAL A 79 -6.86 -9.82 5.57
C VAL A 79 -5.75 -9.37 6.51
N GLU A 80 -4.62 -10.07 6.47
CA GLU A 80 -3.43 -9.68 7.21
C GLU A 80 -2.46 -8.97 6.27
N ILE A 81 -1.96 -7.80 6.69
CA ILE A 81 -0.89 -7.06 6.04
C ILE A 81 0.33 -7.14 6.96
N PHE A 82 1.43 -7.67 6.45
CA PHE A 82 2.68 -7.82 7.21
C PHE A 82 3.90 -7.59 6.33
N MET A 83 5.09 -7.66 6.93
CA MET A 83 6.35 -7.40 6.24
C MET A 83 6.47 -8.26 4.97
N ASN A 84 6.73 -7.61 3.83
CA ASN A 84 6.84 -8.21 2.49
C ASN A 84 5.56 -8.84 1.93
N SER A 85 4.43 -8.76 2.63
CA SER A 85 3.13 -9.26 2.16
C SER A 85 2.10 -8.12 2.16
N PRO A 86 2.16 -7.22 1.16
CA PRO A 86 1.21 -6.13 1.05
C PRO A 86 -0.16 -6.63 0.57
N LEU A 87 -1.24 -5.96 0.97
CA LEU A 87 -2.56 -6.19 0.40
C LEU A 87 -2.65 -5.55 -0.98
N ARG A 88 -3.06 -6.30 -2.00
CA ARG A 88 -3.38 -5.79 -3.33
C ARG A 88 -4.88 -5.82 -3.54
N TYR A 89 -5.51 -4.66 -3.72
CA TYR A 89 -6.95 -4.55 -3.91
C TYR A 89 -7.31 -3.32 -4.75
N GLY A 90 -8.27 -3.46 -5.67
CA GLY A 90 -8.76 -2.32 -6.46
C GLY A 90 -7.70 -1.58 -7.29
N GLY A 91 -6.65 -2.28 -7.75
CA GLY A 91 -5.52 -1.67 -8.47
C GLY A 91 -4.52 -0.91 -7.58
N GLN A 92 -4.69 -1.00 -6.26
CA GLN A 92 -3.83 -0.38 -5.26
C GLN A 92 -3.11 -1.46 -4.45
N THR A 93 -1.90 -1.12 -3.98
CA THR A 93 -1.10 -1.96 -3.10
C THR A 93 -0.87 -1.23 -1.79
N PHE A 94 -1.27 -1.86 -0.69
CA PHE A 94 -1.21 -1.34 0.68
C PHE A 94 -0.02 -1.97 1.39
N TYR A 95 1.04 -1.19 1.57
CA TYR A 95 2.24 -1.56 2.31
C TYR A 95 2.13 -1.10 3.76
N GLN A 96 2.67 -1.89 4.68
CA GLN A 96 2.86 -1.45 6.06
C GLN A 96 4.00 -0.42 6.11
N TYR A 97 3.70 0.82 6.52
CA TYR A 97 4.70 1.89 6.61
C TYR A 97 5.13 2.16 8.06
N GLN A 98 4.18 2.49 8.92
CA GLN A 98 4.43 2.77 10.34
C GLN A 98 3.34 2.14 11.18
N MET A 99 3.68 1.83 12.44
CA MET A 99 2.72 1.24 13.37
C MET A 99 3.02 1.71 14.78
N ALA A 100 2.01 2.24 15.46
CA ALA A 100 2.04 2.44 16.90
C ALA A 100 1.19 1.34 17.53
N ALA A 101 1.81 0.25 17.96
CA ALA A 101 1.11 -0.90 18.53
C ALA A 101 1.93 -1.64 19.58
N GLY A 102 1.27 -2.52 20.33
CA GLY A 102 1.90 -3.34 21.38
C GLY A 102 2.20 -2.56 22.66
N GLU A 103 3.24 -3.00 23.36
CA GLU A 103 3.67 -2.46 24.67
C GLU A 103 3.93 -0.94 24.62
N LEU A 104 4.51 -0.46 23.51
CA LEU A 104 4.83 0.95 23.28
C LEU A 104 3.57 1.84 23.24
N ALA A 105 2.55 1.43 22.50
CA ALA A 105 1.27 2.15 22.44
C ALA A 105 0.54 2.10 23.80
N ARG A 106 0.57 0.94 24.49
CA ARG A 106 -0.06 0.78 25.81
C ARG A 106 0.61 1.64 26.88
N ARG A 107 1.95 1.71 26.91
CA ARG A 107 2.70 2.57 27.83
C ARG A 107 2.46 4.05 27.58
N ALA A 108 2.25 4.45 26.33
CA ALA A 108 1.94 5.82 25.94
C ALA A 108 0.44 6.19 26.06
N GLY A 109 -0.42 5.26 26.49
CA GLY A 109 -1.87 5.47 26.53
C GLY A 109 -2.53 5.68 25.14
N GLN A 110 -1.84 5.28 24.06
CA GLN A 110 -2.28 5.49 22.69
C GLN A 110 -3.09 4.30 22.16
N VAL A 111 -4.11 4.61 21.36
CA VAL A 111 -4.87 3.60 20.61
C VAL A 111 -3.95 2.97 19.55
N PRO A 112 -3.94 1.63 19.41
CA PRO A 112 -3.14 0.99 18.38
C PRO A 112 -3.51 1.52 16.99
N SER A 113 -2.52 2.04 16.26
CA SER A 113 -2.71 2.62 14.94
C SER A 113 -1.71 2.03 13.94
N SER A 114 -2.16 1.91 12.70
CA SER A 114 -1.36 1.41 11.58
C SER A 114 -1.47 2.37 10.41
N THR A 115 -0.33 2.86 9.94
CA THR A 115 -0.21 3.70 8.76
C THR A 115 0.16 2.83 7.57
N LEU A 116 -0.72 2.80 6.57
CA LEU A 116 -0.51 2.07 5.33
C LEU A 116 -0.08 3.03 4.22
N GLN A 117 0.98 2.68 3.50
CA GLN A 117 1.38 3.39 2.27
C GLN A 117 0.64 2.78 1.09
N VAL A 118 -0.06 3.62 0.33
CA VAL A 118 -0.87 3.21 -0.81
C VAL A 118 -0.11 3.51 -2.10
N VAL A 119 0.11 2.50 -2.92
CA VAL A 119 0.78 2.62 -4.22
C VAL A 119 -0.16 2.13 -5.32
N ARG A 120 -0.35 2.95 -6.35
CA ARG A 120 -1.04 2.56 -7.58
C ARG A 120 -0.01 1.92 -8.51
N ASN A 121 -0.13 0.63 -8.78
CA ASN A 121 0.77 -0.09 -9.67
C ASN A 121 -0.01 -0.76 -10.80
N PRO A 122 -0.35 -0.01 -11.87
CA PRO A 122 -1.08 -0.56 -13.01
C PRO A 122 -0.26 -1.58 -13.81
N SER A 123 1.08 -1.45 -13.81
CA SER A 123 1.98 -2.27 -14.62
C SER A 123 2.53 -3.50 -13.90
N TRP A 124 1.92 -3.92 -12.79
CA TRP A 124 2.43 -5.04 -12.00
C TRP A 124 2.49 -6.38 -12.76
N LEU A 125 1.71 -6.51 -13.85
CA LEU A 125 1.65 -7.70 -14.70
C LEU A 125 2.72 -7.72 -15.80
N THR A 126 3.31 -6.58 -16.16
CA THR A 126 4.21 -6.50 -17.33
C THR A 126 5.47 -7.37 -17.19
N PRO A 127 6.09 -7.51 -16.00
CA PRO A 127 7.25 -8.40 -15.87
C PRO A 127 6.86 -9.87 -16.09
N TYR A 128 5.68 -10.27 -15.60
CA TYR A 128 5.19 -11.64 -15.77
C TYR A 128 4.88 -11.97 -17.22
N ALA A 129 4.27 -11.02 -17.95
CA ALA A 129 4.03 -11.17 -19.39
C ALA A 129 5.35 -11.34 -20.17
N GLY A 130 6.39 -10.57 -19.81
CA GLY A 130 7.73 -10.71 -20.38
C GLY A 130 8.34 -12.09 -20.13
N CYS A 131 8.29 -12.60 -18.89
CA CYS A 131 8.76 -13.93 -18.55
C CYS A 131 8.04 -15.03 -19.33
N ILE A 132 6.71 -14.93 -19.48
CA ILE A 132 5.92 -15.89 -20.27
C ILE A 132 6.32 -15.86 -21.75
N MET A 133 6.52 -14.68 -22.31
CA MET A 133 6.94 -14.52 -23.70
C MET A 133 8.30 -15.20 -23.95
N VAL A 134 9.27 -14.97 -23.07
CA VAL A 134 10.60 -15.62 -23.16
C VAL A 134 10.49 -17.13 -23.00
N ALA A 135 9.74 -17.60 -22.00
CA ALA A 135 9.53 -19.03 -21.76
C ALA A 135 8.87 -19.73 -22.96
N ALA A 136 7.87 -19.11 -23.57
CA ALA A 136 7.19 -19.63 -24.77
C ALA A 136 8.16 -19.73 -25.97
N GLY A 137 9.02 -18.73 -26.16
CA GLY A 137 10.07 -18.75 -27.19
C GLY A 137 11.04 -19.92 -27.00
N LEU A 138 11.53 -20.12 -25.77
CA LEU A 138 12.45 -21.21 -25.45
C LEU A 138 11.79 -22.60 -25.63
N VAL A 139 10.54 -22.76 -25.22
CA VAL A 139 9.80 -24.02 -25.43
C VAL A 139 9.63 -24.30 -26.92
N THR A 140 9.27 -23.29 -27.72
CA THR A 140 9.11 -23.44 -29.18
C THR A 140 10.42 -23.86 -29.83
N GLN A 141 11.52 -23.18 -29.50
CA GLN A 141 12.86 -23.50 -30.00
C GLN A 141 13.25 -24.94 -29.66
N PHE A 142 13.05 -25.34 -28.40
CA PHE A 142 13.35 -26.70 -27.94
C PHE A 142 12.53 -27.76 -28.70
N MET A 143 11.22 -27.52 -28.89
CA MET A 143 10.34 -28.46 -29.58
C MET A 143 10.70 -28.62 -31.06
N ILE A 144 11.10 -27.55 -31.75
CA ILE A 144 11.58 -27.62 -33.15
C ILE A 144 12.80 -28.54 -33.25
N HIS A 145 13.79 -28.35 -32.37
CA HIS A 145 14.99 -29.18 -32.34
C HIS A 145 14.68 -30.64 -31.97
N LEU A 146 13.81 -30.85 -30.98
CA LEU A 146 13.41 -32.18 -30.54
C LEU A 146 12.69 -32.96 -31.63
N VAL A 147 11.68 -32.37 -32.27
CA VAL A 147 10.92 -33.02 -33.35
C VAL A 147 11.83 -33.28 -34.55
N GLY A 148 12.67 -32.32 -34.93
CA GLY A 148 13.66 -32.50 -36.00
C GLY A 148 14.68 -33.60 -35.71
N PHE A 149 15.05 -33.81 -34.45
CA PHE A 149 15.92 -34.89 -34.03
C PHE A 149 15.21 -36.26 -34.07
N VAL A 150 14.00 -36.35 -33.53
CA VAL A 150 13.21 -37.59 -33.51
C VAL A 150 12.83 -38.03 -34.92
N ALA A 151 12.45 -37.10 -35.81
CA ALA A 151 12.13 -37.40 -37.20
C ALA A 151 13.35 -37.98 -37.94
N ARG A 152 14.55 -37.42 -37.73
CA ARG A 152 15.79 -37.93 -38.35
C ARG A 152 16.18 -39.33 -37.87
N ARG A 153 15.85 -39.70 -36.63
CA ARG A 153 16.08 -41.05 -36.11
C ARG A 153 15.13 -42.13 -36.65
N LYS A 154 13.97 -41.75 -37.19
CA LYS A 154 13.02 -42.73 -37.78
C LYS A 154 13.37 -43.13 -39.22
N THR A 155 14.24 -42.37 -39.88
CA THR A 155 14.64 -42.60 -41.28
C THR A 155 15.98 -43.34 -41.40
N ALA A 156 16.65 -43.63 -40.27
CA ALA A 156 17.83 -44.51 -40.18
C ALA A 156 17.40 -45.87 -39.62
#